data_AF-A0A0G1YFP2-F1
#
_entry.id   AF-A0A0G1YFP2-F1
#
_cell.length_a   1.000
_cell.length_b   1.000
_cell.length_c   1.000
_cell.angle_alpha   90.00
_cell.angle_beta   90.00
_cell.angle_gamma   90.00
#
_symmetry.space_group_name_H-M   'P 1'
#
loop_
_entity.id
_entity.type
_entity.pdbx_description
1 polymer ?
#
loop_
_entity_poly.entity_id
_entity_poly.type
_entity_poly.pdbx_seq_one_letter_code
_entity_poly.pdbx_strand_id
1 'polypeptide(L)'
;MPALGTRTFYEFRLQIPADLSGVLEVVTRELAASAPGNGAPELAKLYQYLEPLYRLASNPSPRLPEGVIDQATVSLLDADLADMALDPDLDPELVIALSVEISLVAAATGNMKGITPYTFEEFKAVLAGTDAIYHDIIFVHTLRSLIGGPGNQEYAAHILKALPGKTSREDNYAGYFWDSALVFSLLLQAAWRFFPSLPSVSQQYLLQNYFYQALASGVPVRYWLGAALDRGPVGGSRTLSNFFVQAVTGSREEVVLNPIAGEGRNLTEFVRGYFRGLTANELPAIAQEKYLNSFYADPELREAFGPWARELLTIMVLLKDGAIKI
;
A
#
# COMPACT_ATOMS: atom_id res chain seq x y z
N MET A 1 2.71 12.12 -20.81
CA MET A 1 2.55 10.66 -20.65
C MET A 1 1.12 10.32 -21.02
N PRO A 2 0.87 9.24 -21.79
CA PRO A 2 -0.50 8.74 -21.97
C PRO A 2 -1.07 8.46 -20.57
N ALA A 3 -2.25 8.99 -20.27
CA ALA A 3 -2.86 8.81 -18.98
C ALA A 3 -3.30 7.35 -18.85
N LEU A 4 -2.51 6.55 -18.13
CA LEU A 4 -2.99 5.30 -17.53
C LEU A 4 -4.24 5.66 -16.73
N GLY A 5 -5.37 5.03 -17.07
CA GLY A 5 -6.71 5.52 -16.72
C GLY A 5 -6.88 5.88 -15.23
N THR A 6 -7.87 6.73 -14.94
CA THR A 6 -8.20 7.10 -13.56
C THR A 6 -8.92 5.94 -12.86
N ARG A 7 -8.25 5.28 -11.90
CA ARG A 7 -8.86 4.24 -11.03
C ARG A 7 -8.79 4.68 -9.57
N THR A 8 -9.70 4.24 -8.73
CA THR A 8 -9.61 4.49 -7.28
C THR A 8 -8.44 3.72 -6.67
N PHE A 9 -7.92 4.17 -5.53
CA PHE A 9 -6.81 3.48 -4.88
C PHE A 9 -7.15 2.02 -4.54
N TYR A 10 -8.43 1.71 -4.27
CA TYR A 10 -8.92 0.36 -3.99
C TYR A 10 -8.93 -0.56 -5.20
N GLU A 11 -8.98 -0.01 -6.42
CA GLU A 11 -8.98 -0.75 -7.69
C GLU A 11 -7.55 -1.07 -8.14
N PHE A 12 -6.57 -0.22 -7.80
CA PHE A 12 -5.15 -0.56 -8.01
C PHE A 12 -4.63 -1.64 -7.06
N ARG A 13 -5.42 -2.03 -6.07
CA ARG A 13 -4.98 -3.06 -5.14
C ARG A 13 -5.07 -4.45 -5.75
N LEU A 14 -3.89 -5.04 -5.81
CA LEU A 14 -3.57 -6.45 -5.63
C LEU A 14 -4.16 -7.37 -6.70
N GLN A 15 -3.55 -7.28 -7.88
CA GLN A 15 -3.34 -8.46 -8.73
C GLN A 15 -3.02 -9.68 -7.86
N ILE A 16 -3.66 -10.81 -8.13
CA ILE A 16 -3.30 -12.06 -7.43
C ILE A 16 -1.82 -12.30 -7.73
N PRO A 17 -0.95 -12.54 -6.72
CA PRO A 17 0.48 -12.68 -6.96
C PRO A 17 0.82 -13.73 -8.02
N ALA A 18 0.00 -14.78 -8.14
CA ALA A 18 0.09 -15.78 -9.20
C ALA A 18 -0.11 -15.16 -10.59
N ASP A 19 -1.16 -14.36 -10.78
CA ASP A 19 -1.48 -13.71 -12.05
C ASP A 19 -0.37 -12.73 -12.45
N LEU A 20 0.07 -11.89 -11.51
CA LEU A 20 1.17 -10.95 -11.76
C LEU A 20 2.49 -11.67 -12.03
N SER A 21 2.78 -12.77 -11.32
CA SER A 21 3.99 -13.56 -11.58
C SER A 21 3.97 -14.18 -12.98
N GLY A 22 2.81 -14.66 -13.43
CA GLY A 22 2.64 -15.20 -14.78
C GLY A 22 2.84 -14.12 -15.84
N VAL A 23 2.25 -12.95 -15.64
CA VAL A 23 2.40 -11.79 -16.54
C VAL A 23 3.85 -11.35 -16.60
N LEU A 24 4.52 -11.18 -15.46
CA LEU A 24 5.95 -10.80 -15.41
C LEU A 24 6.86 -11.87 -16.03
N GLU A 25 6.55 -13.16 -15.88
CA GLU A 25 7.28 -14.25 -16.52
C GLU A 25 7.16 -14.18 -18.05
N VAL A 26 5.93 -14.01 -18.55
CA VAL A 26 5.67 -13.89 -19.99
C VAL A 26 6.35 -12.66 -20.55
N VAL A 27 6.18 -11.49 -19.93
CA VAL A 27 6.86 -10.24 -20.34
C VAL A 27 8.37 -10.44 -20.36
N THR A 28 8.96 -11.04 -19.33
CA THR A 28 10.40 -11.30 -19.27
C THR A 28 10.85 -12.21 -20.42
N ARG A 29 10.09 -13.27 -20.73
CA ARG A 29 10.41 -14.24 -21.78
C ARG A 29 10.24 -13.68 -23.20
N GLU A 30 9.10 -13.09 -23.52
CA GLU A 30 8.77 -12.58 -24.86
C GLU A 30 9.66 -11.41 -25.25
N LEU A 31 9.94 -10.52 -24.30
CA LEU A 31 10.89 -9.44 -24.50
C LEU A 31 12.32 -10.02 -24.69
N ALA A 32 12.76 -11.01 -23.88
CA ALA A 32 14.09 -11.60 -24.04
C ALA A 32 14.30 -12.26 -25.41
N ALA A 33 13.23 -12.81 -26.01
CA ALA A 33 13.24 -13.33 -27.38
C ALA A 33 13.36 -12.21 -28.45
N SER A 34 12.89 -11.01 -28.14
CA SER A 34 12.88 -9.83 -29.03
C SER A 34 14.14 -8.95 -28.90
N ALA A 35 14.89 -9.07 -27.79
CA ALA A 35 16.09 -8.30 -27.46
C ALA A 35 17.27 -8.39 -28.47
N PRO A 36 17.53 -9.52 -29.17
CA PRO A 36 18.65 -9.58 -30.11
C PRO A 36 18.36 -8.90 -31.46
N GLY A 37 17.11 -8.58 -31.78
CA GLY A 37 16.68 -8.18 -33.14
C GLY A 37 16.37 -6.70 -33.35
N ASN A 38 15.90 -5.98 -32.32
CA ASN A 38 15.18 -4.70 -32.54
C ASN A 38 15.90 -3.42 -32.09
N GLY A 39 17.20 -3.45 -31.77
CA GLY A 39 18.03 -2.23 -31.70
C GLY A 39 17.62 -1.17 -30.68
N ALA A 40 16.89 -1.51 -29.60
CA ALA A 40 16.48 -0.58 -28.55
C ALA A 40 17.23 -0.86 -27.21
N PRO A 41 18.40 -0.23 -26.97
CA PRO A 41 19.15 -0.33 -25.70
C PRO A 41 18.34 0.01 -24.45
N GLU A 42 17.27 0.80 -24.60
CA GLU A 42 16.34 1.20 -23.55
C GLU A 42 15.53 0.00 -23.03
N LEU A 43 15.12 -0.92 -23.92
CA LEU A 43 14.50 -2.19 -23.54
C LEU A 43 15.48 -3.06 -22.77
N ALA A 44 16.75 -3.13 -23.20
CA ALA A 44 17.81 -3.89 -22.52
C ALA A 44 17.97 -3.50 -21.03
N LYS A 45 17.83 -2.20 -20.72
CA LYS A 45 17.88 -1.67 -19.34
C LYS A 45 16.61 -1.92 -18.53
N LEU A 46 15.47 -2.16 -19.16
CA LEU A 46 14.23 -2.54 -18.47
C LEU A 46 14.27 -3.99 -17.96
N TYR A 47 14.90 -4.91 -18.71
CA TYR A 47 15.04 -6.32 -18.29
C TYR A 47 15.75 -6.48 -16.95
N GLN A 48 16.74 -5.62 -16.68
CA GLN A 48 17.51 -5.75 -15.44
C GLN A 48 16.65 -5.54 -14.19
N TYR A 49 15.47 -4.93 -14.35
CA TYR A 49 14.51 -4.68 -13.28
C TYR A 49 13.40 -5.74 -13.24
N LEU A 50 13.00 -6.31 -14.37
CA LEU A 50 11.93 -7.31 -14.45
C LEU A 50 12.21 -8.57 -13.62
N GLU A 51 13.42 -9.14 -13.74
CA GLU A 51 13.78 -10.38 -13.03
C GLU A 51 13.72 -10.22 -11.48
N PRO A 52 14.29 -9.16 -10.87
CA PRO A 52 14.07 -8.89 -9.45
C PRO A 52 12.60 -8.74 -9.05
N LEU A 53 11.78 -8.06 -9.85
CA LEU A 53 10.36 -7.86 -9.58
C LEU A 53 9.57 -9.17 -9.69
N TYR A 54 9.85 -9.98 -10.71
CA TYR A 54 9.30 -11.33 -10.87
C TYR A 54 9.60 -12.20 -9.65
N ARG A 55 10.83 -12.18 -9.14
CA ARG A 55 11.20 -12.94 -7.94
C ARG A 55 10.42 -12.49 -6.70
N LEU A 56 10.21 -11.18 -6.54
CA LEU A 56 9.41 -10.64 -5.44
C LEU A 56 7.94 -11.06 -5.54
N ALA A 57 7.37 -11.08 -6.75
CA ALA A 57 6.01 -11.55 -6.98
C ALA A 57 5.85 -13.07 -6.73
N SER A 58 6.82 -13.86 -7.20
CA SER A 58 6.76 -15.33 -7.18
C SER A 58 7.15 -15.97 -5.85
N ASN A 59 8.06 -15.31 -5.11
CA ASN A 59 8.54 -15.78 -3.82
C ASN A 59 8.32 -14.68 -2.77
N PRO A 60 7.07 -14.46 -2.34
CA PRO A 60 6.79 -13.48 -1.31
C PRO A 60 7.60 -13.86 -0.08
N SER A 61 8.35 -12.89 0.46
CA SER A 61 9.12 -13.04 1.69
C SER A 61 8.41 -12.29 2.82
N PRO A 62 7.24 -12.76 3.31
CA PRO A 62 6.38 -12.01 4.23
C PRO A 62 6.92 -11.99 5.67
N ARG A 63 8.12 -12.53 5.91
CA ARG A 63 8.67 -12.68 7.27
C ARG A 63 9.08 -11.36 7.89
N LEU A 64 9.32 -10.32 7.09
CA LEU A 64 9.71 -8.99 7.53
C LEU A 64 8.77 -7.92 6.96
N PRO A 65 8.53 -6.80 7.68
CA PRO A 65 7.69 -5.70 7.21
C PRO A 65 8.05 -5.19 5.82
N GLU A 66 9.35 -5.12 5.52
CA GLU A 66 9.88 -4.66 4.25
C GLU A 66 9.48 -5.59 3.10
N GLY A 67 9.44 -6.91 3.33
CA GLY A 67 9.01 -7.88 2.32
C GLY A 67 7.51 -7.78 2.01
N VAL A 68 6.68 -7.50 3.02
CA VAL A 68 5.24 -7.23 2.82
C VAL A 68 5.03 -5.95 2.01
N ILE A 69 5.80 -4.90 2.34
CA ILE A 69 5.80 -3.63 1.61
C ILE A 69 6.22 -3.82 0.15
N ASP A 70 7.31 -4.55 -0.10
CA ASP A 70 7.82 -4.78 -1.45
C ASP A 70 6.80 -5.57 -2.27
N GLN A 71 6.20 -6.60 -1.68
CA GLN A 71 5.13 -7.37 -2.34
C GLN A 71 3.93 -6.49 -2.70
N ALA A 72 3.46 -5.66 -1.76
CA ALA A 72 2.35 -4.74 -2.01
C ALA A 72 2.67 -3.73 -3.13
N THR A 73 3.91 -3.26 -3.17
CA THR A 73 4.40 -2.30 -4.17
C THR A 73 4.46 -2.93 -5.57
N VAL A 74 4.95 -4.17 -5.66
CA VAL A 74 4.98 -4.93 -6.92
C VAL A 74 3.56 -5.20 -7.41
N SER A 75 2.64 -5.50 -6.50
CA SER A 75 1.24 -5.82 -6.80
C SER A 75 0.42 -4.64 -7.34
N LEU A 76 1.00 -3.44 -7.42
CA LEU A 76 0.40 -2.27 -8.06
C LEU A 76 0.60 -2.24 -9.58
N LEU A 77 1.52 -3.05 -10.14
CA LEU A 77 1.73 -3.10 -11.59
C LEU A 77 0.43 -3.47 -12.33
N ASP A 78 0.14 -2.77 -13.43
CA ASP A 78 -1.06 -3.03 -14.21
C ASP A 78 -0.83 -4.23 -15.15
N ALA A 79 -1.38 -5.40 -14.81
CA ALA A 79 -1.22 -6.57 -15.66
C ALA A 79 -1.94 -6.44 -17.00
N ASP A 80 -3.04 -5.69 -17.08
CA ASP A 80 -3.72 -5.47 -18.35
C ASP A 80 -2.78 -4.71 -19.32
N LEU A 81 -2.05 -3.71 -18.80
CA LEU A 81 -1.04 -2.98 -19.56
C LEU A 81 0.11 -3.90 -19.98
N ALA A 82 0.57 -4.77 -19.08
CA ALA A 82 1.63 -5.72 -19.36
C ALA A 82 1.22 -6.73 -20.43
N ASP A 83 -0.01 -7.24 -20.40
CA ASP A 83 -0.57 -8.14 -21.41
C ASP A 83 -0.76 -7.44 -22.76
N MET A 84 -1.30 -6.22 -22.77
CA MET A 84 -1.43 -5.40 -23.99
C MET A 84 -0.08 -5.07 -24.61
N ALA A 85 0.95 -4.88 -23.79
CA ALA A 85 2.30 -4.61 -24.25
C ALA A 85 3.01 -5.84 -24.84
N LEU A 86 2.37 -7.02 -24.87
CA LEU A 86 2.88 -8.23 -25.52
C LEU A 86 2.28 -8.46 -26.93
N ASP A 87 1.34 -7.62 -27.39
CA ASP A 87 0.71 -7.76 -28.71
C ASP A 87 1.71 -7.45 -29.84
N PRO A 88 1.92 -8.34 -30.83
CA PRO A 88 2.84 -8.10 -31.95
C PRO A 88 2.51 -6.88 -32.83
N ASP A 89 1.27 -6.37 -32.82
CA ASP A 89 0.85 -5.16 -33.56
C ASP A 89 0.97 -3.84 -32.73
N LEU A 90 1.77 -3.92 -31.66
CA LEU A 90 2.05 -2.94 -30.62
C LEU A 90 2.01 -1.44 -30.97
N ASP A 91 1.31 -0.70 -30.10
CA ASP A 91 1.45 0.75 -29.94
C ASP A 91 2.72 1.07 -29.13
N PRO A 92 3.72 1.78 -29.70
CA PRO A 92 4.92 2.19 -28.98
C PRO A 92 4.65 2.95 -27.67
N GLU A 93 3.51 3.64 -27.55
CA GLU A 93 3.14 4.37 -26.34
C GLU A 93 2.88 3.45 -25.14
N LEU A 94 2.33 2.24 -25.37
CA LEU A 94 2.05 1.26 -24.31
C LEU A 94 3.34 0.68 -23.72
N VAL A 95 4.35 0.42 -24.56
CA VAL A 95 5.67 -0.04 -24.11
C VAL A 95 6.35 1.03 -23.26
N ILE A 96 6.24 2.29 -23.66
CA ILE A 96 6.77 3.41 -22.89
C ILE A 96 6.07 3.52 -21.54
N ALA A 97 4.74 3.36 -21.50
CA ALA A 97 3.99 3.38 -20.26
C ALA A 97 4.41 2.24 -19.31
N LEU A 98 4.47 1.00 -19.81
CA LEU A 98 4.92 -0.16 -19.02
C LEU A 98 6.36 0.01 -18.52
N SER A 99 7.24 0.56 -19.36
CA SER A 99 8.62 0.90 -19.01
C SER A 99 8.71 1.85 -17.80
N VAL A 100 7.86 2.88 -17.80
CA VAL A 100 7.77 3.84 -16.70
C VAL A 100 7.27 3.16 -15.43
N GLU A 101 6.23 2.32 -15.51
CA GLU A 101 5.72 1.59 -14.35
C GLU A 101 6.78 0.68 -13.72
N ILE A 102 7.43 -0.16 -14.54
CA ILE A 102 8.51 -1.05 -14.10
C ILE A 102 9.64 -0.26 -13.44
N SER A 103 10.02 0.88 -14.04
CA SER A 103 11.10 1.72 -13.52
C SER A 103 10.75 2.31 -12.15
N LEU A 104 9.52 2.81 -11.98
CA LEU A 104 9.06 3.37 -10.72
C LEU A 104 8.93 2.28 -9.64
N VAL A 105 8.37 1.11 -9.96
CA VAL A 105 8.27 -0.01 -9.02
C VAL A 105 9.66 -0.56 -8.64
N ALA A 106 10.60 -0.60 -9.58
CA ALA A 106 11.98 -0.99 -9.30
C ALA A 106 12.69 0.00 -8.38
N ALA A 107 12.45 1.30 -8.56
CA ALA A 107 12.95 2.33 -7.64
C ALA A 107 12.30 2.19 -6.25
N ALA A 108 10.99 1.94 -6.20
CA ALA A 108 10.17 1.81 -4.99
C ALA A 108 10.52 0.58 -4.14
N THR A 109 11.04 -0.48 -4.77
CA THR A 109 11.48 -1.71 -4.09
C THR A 109 12.97 -1.70 -3.76
N GLY A 110 13.72 -0.70 -4.26
CA GLY A 110 15.16 -0.56 -4.05
C GLY A 110 16.01 -1.43 -5.00
N ASN A 111 15.42 -1.93 -6.08
CA ASN A 111 16.09 -2.75 -7.09
C ASN A 111 16.80 -1.92 -8.17
N MET A 112 16.65 -0.59 -8.17
CA MET A 112 17.35 0.32 -9.08
C MET A 112 18.65 0.84 -8.48
N LYS A 113 19.76 0.71 -9.22
CA LYS A 113 21.12 1.13 -8.80
C LYS A 113 21.48 2.51 -9.33
N GLY A 114 22.36 3.21 -8.63
CA GLY A 114 22.92 4.49 -9.09
C GLY A 114 22.01 5.70 -8.91
N ILE A 115 20.88 5.55 -8.20
CA ILE A 115 20.07 6.67 -7.76
C ILE A 115 20.58 7.15 -6.41
N THR A 116 20.82 8.44 -6.29
CA THR A 116 21.08 9.10 -5.01
C THR A 116 19.74 9.62 -4.47
N PRO A 117 19.28 9.20 -3.27
CA PRO A 117 18.12 9.79 -2.63
C PRO A 117 18.28 11.29 -2.44
N TYR A 118 17.16 12.02 -2.40
CA TYR A 118 17.17 13.41 -1.98
C TYR A 118 17.78 13.55 -0.58
N THR A 119 18.52 14.64 -0.39
CA THR A 119 18.85 15.14 0.94
C THR A 119 17.58 15.56 1.68
N PHE A 120 17.68 15.74 3.00
CA PHE A 120 16.53 16.13 3.80
C PHE A 120 15.89 17.46 3.34
N GLU A 121 16.71 18.48 3.03
CA GLU A 121 16.20 19.78 2.58
C GLU A 121 15.56 19.69 1.18
N GLU A 122 16.14 18.94 0.25
CA GLU A 122 15.53 18.69 -1.07
C GLU A 122 14.20 17.96 -0.94
N PHE A 123 14.14 16.91 -0.13
CA PHE A 123 12.91 16.16 0.11
C PHE A 123 11.81 17.04 0.71
N LYS A 124 12.16 17.88 1.69
CA LYS A 124 11.25 18.86 2.28
C LYS A 124 10.77 19.90 1.26
N ALA A 125 11.65 20.40 0.40
CA ALA A 125 11.30 21.36 -0.64
C ALA A 125 10.37 20.75 -1.71
N VAL A 126 10.63 19.49 -2.07
CA VAL A 126 9.76 18.69 -2.94
C VAL A 126 8.36 18.53 -2.31
N LEU A 127 8.27 18.11 -1.05
CA LEU A 127 6.97 17.96 -0.37
C LEU A 127 6.22 19.30 -0.19
N ALA A 128 6.94 20.41 -0.09
CA ALA A 128 6.35 21.74 0.00
C ALA A 128 5.90 22.30 -1.37
N GLY A 129 6.26 21.64 -2.48
CA GLY A 129 5.99 22.11 -3.83
C GLY A 129 6.78 23.36 -4.21
N THR A 130 7.93 23.61 -3.57
CA THR A 130 8.68 24.86 -3.70
C THR A 130 9.89 24.78 -4.63
N ASP A 131 10.16 23.64 -5.28
CA ASP A 131 11.44 23.41 -5.96
C ASP A 131 11.32 22.83 -7.38
N ALA A 132 12.32 23.16 -8.22
CA ALA A 132 12.42 22.77 -9.63
C ALA A 132 13.15 21.43 -9.86
N ILE A 133 13.57 20.75 -8.78
CA ILE A 133 14.43 19.54 -8.82
C ILE A 133 13.60 18.24 -8.71
N TYR A 134 12.26 18.33 -8.78
CA TYR A 134 11.40 17.15 -8.69
C TYR A 134 11.66 16.15 -9.81
N HIS A 135 11.86 14.89 -9.44
CA HIS A 135 12.04 13.76 -10.34
C HIS A 135 11.43 12.50 -9.71
N ASP A 136 10.47 11.88 -10.40
CA ASP A 136 9.64 10.79 -9.85
C ASP A 136 10.49 9.63 -9.31
N ILE A 137 11.43 9.14 -10.11
CA ILE A 137 12.33 8.04 -9.72
C ILE A 137 13.15 8.36 -8.47
N ILE A 138 13.71 9.57 -8.36
CA ILE A 138 14.50 9.99 -7.19
C ILE A 138 13.57 10.10 -5.97
N PHE A 139 12.38 10.67 -6.14
CA PHE A 139 11.40 10.82 -5.07
C PHE A 139 10.94 9.47 -4.51
N VAL A 140 10.52 8.57 -5.39
CA VAL A 140 10.11 7.20 -5.05
C VAL A 140 11.25 6.43 -4.38
N HIS A 141 12.47 6.53 -4.91
CA HIS A 141 13.64 5.91 -4.30
C HIS A 141 13.97 6.50 -2.93
N THR A 142 13.75 7.80 -2.73
CA THR A 142 13.91 8.47 -1.44
C THR A 142 12.91 7.92 -0.42
N LEU A 143 11.63 7.78 -0.78
CA LEU A 143 10.62 7.17 0.10
C LEU A 143 11.00 5.74 0.49
N ARG A 144 11.48 4.93 -0.47
CA ARG A 144 11.97 3.57 -0.19
C ARG A 144 13.15 3.59 0.80
N SER A 145 14.12 4.47 0.59
CA SER A 145 15.25 4.64 1.50
C SER A 145 14.80 4.97 2.92
N LEU A 146 13.77 5.81 3.08
CA LEU A 146 13.20 6.14 4.39
C LEU A 146 12.48 4.96 5.05
N ILE A 147 11.84 4.09 4.25
CA ILE A 147 11.16 2.89 4.76
C ILE A 147 12.18 1.87 5.30
N GLY A 148 13.22 1.57 4.52
CA GLY A 148 14.23 0.55 4.86
C GLY A 148 15.42 1.04 5.70
N GLY A 149 15.59 2.36 5.83
CA GLY A 149 16.76 2.98 6.45
C GLY A 149 16.65 3.23 7.96
N PRO A 150 17.75 3.71 8.58
CA PRO A 150 17.72 4.19 9.96
C PRO A 150 16.77 5.39 10.06
N GLY A 151 15.77 5.28 10.94
CA GLY A 151 14.70 6.26 11.03
C GLY A 151 15.20 7.64 11.48
N ASN A 152 14.97 8.67 10.65
CA ASN A 152 15.10 10.07 11.06
C ASN A 152 13.69 10.64 11.29
N GLN A 153 13.41 11.02 12.55
CA GLN A 153 12.10 11.50 12.99
C GLN A 153 11.68 12.81 12.33
N GLU A 154 12.61 13.62 11.85
CA GLU A 154 12.29 14.90 11.19
C GLU A 154 11.54 14.69 9.87
N TYR A 155 11.80 13.59 9.15
CA TYR A 155 11.04 13.23 7.95
C TYR A 155 9.57 12.96 8.25
N ALA A 156 9.27 12.36 9.40
CA ALA A 156 7.91 11.93 9.74
C ALA A 156 6.93 13.10 9.76
N ALA A 157 7.33 14.26 10.30
CA ALA A 157 6.49 15.45 10.35
C ALA A 157 6.17 16.01 8.96
N HIS A 158 7.13 15.96 8.03
CA HIS A 158 6.93 16.43 6.66
C HIS A 158 6.08 15.47 5.83
N ILE A 159 6.29 14.16 5.97
CA ILE A 159 5.45 13.14 5.32
C ILE A 159 4.00 13.28 5.75
N LEU A 160 3.74 13.43 7.06
CA LEU A 160 2.38 13.57 7.59
C LEU A 160 1.65 14.81 7.04
N LYS A 161 2.37 15.92 6.82
CA LYS A 161 1.80 17.14 6.23
C LYS A 161 1.50 16.99 4.74
N ALA A 162 2.21 16.11 4.04
CA ALA A 162 2.01 15.84 2.63
C ALA A 162 0.84 14.88 2.35
N LEU A 163 0.36 14.15 3.36
CA LEU A 163 -0.80 13.27 3.19
C LEU A 163 -2.08 14.11 2.95
N PRO A 164 -2.88 13.79 1.92
CA PRO A 164 -4.07 14.55 1.56
C PRO A 164 -5.17 14.41 2.62
N GLY A 165 -5.50 15.51 3.30
CA GLY A 165 -6.53 15.52 4.33
C GLY A 165 -7.88 14.99 3.81
N LYS A 166 -8.47 14.04 4.54
CA LYS A 166 -9.80 13.49 4.24
C LYS A 166 -10.87 14.34 4.95
N THR A 167 -11.57 15.14 4.17
CA THR A 167 -12.57 16.11 4.64
C THR A 167 -13.99 15.73 4.22
N SER A 168 -14.13 14.94 3.16
CA SER A 168 -15.41 14.51 2.61
C SER A 168 -15.43 13.02 2.28
N ARG A 169 -16.63 12.48 2.00
CA ARG A 169 -16.79 11.12 1.46
C ARG A 169 -16.23 11.01 0.04
N GLU A 170 -16.34 12.07 -0.76
CA GLU A 170 -15.80 12.15 -2.13
C GLU A 170 -14.28 11.97 -2.13
N ASP A 171 -13.58 12.49 -1.13
CA ASP A 171 -12.12 12.32 -0.98
C ASP A 171 -11.72 10.84 -0.82
N ASN A 172 -12.62 9.97 -0.34
CA ASN A 172 -12.34 8.54 -0.18
C ASN A 172 -12.46 7.76 -1.49
N TYR A 173 -13.28 8.24 -2.44
CA TYR A 173 -13.52 7.59 -3.74
C TYR A 173 -12.92 8.35 -4.91
N ALA A 174 -12.14 9.40 -4.65
CA ALA A 174 -11.41 10.11 -5.67
C ALA A 174 -10.52 9.14 -6.46
N GLY A 175 -10.64 9.19 -7.79
CA GLY A 175 -9.75 8.47 -8.69
C GLY A 175 -8.33 9.01 -8.58
N TYR A 176 -7.36 8.10 -8.61
CA TYR A 176 -5.95 8.40 -8.70
C TYR A 176 -5.44 7.97 -10.08
N PHE A 177 -4.44 8.69 -10.59
CA PHE A 177 -3.57 8.11 -11.60
C PHE A 177 -2.68 7.04 -10.94
N TRP A 178 -2.21 6.08 -11.72
CA TRP A 178 -1.41 4.96 -11.22
C TRP A 178 -0.16 5.42 -10.44
N ASP A 179 0.57 6.38 -10.99
CA ASP A 179 1.78 6.95 -10.38
C ASP A 179 1.48 7.64 -9.04
N SER A 180 0.34 8.35 -8.99
CA SER A 180 -0.17 9.01 -7.80
C SER A 180 -0.57 8.00 -6.73
N ALA A 181 -1.17 6.86 -7.13
CA ALA A 181 -1.49 5.75 -6.25
C ALA A 181 -0.22 5.11 -5.66
N LEU A 182 0.80 4.87 -6.49
CA LEU A 182 2.10 4.37 -6.05
C LEU A 182 2.74 5.32 -5.02
N VAL A 183 2.83 6.61 -5.34
CA VAL A 183 3.40 7.63 -4.45
C VAL A 183 2.63 7.72 -3.13
N PHE A 184 1.30 7.72 -3.19
CA PHE A 184 0.45 7.75 -1.99
C PHE A 184 0.66 6.50 -1.12
N SER A 185 0.78 5.32 -1.73
CA SER A 185 1.10 4.07 -1.04
C SER A 185 2.43 4.16 -0.29
N LEU A 186 3.48 4.64 -0.95
CA LEU A 186 4.81 4.80 -0.35
C LEU A 186 4.83 5.84 0.77
N LEU A 187 4.09 6.95 0.62
CA LEU A 187 3.94 7.95 1.69
C LEU A 187 3.25 7.34 2.92
N LEU A 188 2.21 6.54 2.73
CA LEU A 188 1.55 5.83 3.83
C LEU A 188 2.50 4.82 4.50
N GLN A 189 3.21 4.02 3.72
CA GLN A 189 4.20 3.07 4.26
C GLN A 189 5.28 3.78 5.08
N ALA A 190 5.83 4.89 4.57
CA ALA A 190 6.81 5.69 5.27
C ALA A 190 6.23 6.33 6.54
N ALA A 191 5.01 6.88 6.50
CA ALA A 191 4.35 7.44 7.69
C ALA A 191 4.16 6.38 8.79
N TRP A 192 3.68 5.19 8.42
CA TRP A 192 3.44 4.09 9.33
C TRP A 192 4.73 3.46 9.88
N ARG A 193 5.81 3.46 9.11
CA ARG A 193 7.16 3.08 9.57
C ARG A 193 7.63 3.93 10.77
N PHE A 194 7.23 5.20 10.83
CA PHE A 194 7.53 6.10 11.95
C PHE A 194 6.50 6.04 13.09
N PHE A 195 5.35 5.38 12.89
CA PHE A 195 4.25 5.31 13.84
C PHE A 195 4.67 5.02 15.29
N PRO A 196 5.56 4.04 15.58
CA PRO A 196 5.96 3.73 16.95
C PRO A 196 6.69 4.85 17.69
N SER A 197 7.22 5.84 16.96
CA SER A 197 7.95 6.99 17.52
C SER A 197 7.19 8.31 17.39
N LEU A 198 6.02 8.32 16.75
CA LEU A 198 5.24 9.53 16.57
C LEU A 198 4.63 10.00 17.91
N PRO A 199 4.46 11.32 18.11
CA PRO A 199 3.64 11.85 19.19
C PRO A 199 2.20 11.31 19.11
N SER A 200 1.52 11.19 20.26
CA SER A 200 0.16 10.63 20.34
C SER A 200 -0.84 11.34 19.42
N VAL A 201 -0.73 12.67 19.26
CA VAL A 201 -1.58 13.43 18.33
C VAL A 201 -1.41 12.97 16.88
N SER A 202 -0.17 12.71 16.46
CA SER A 202 0.14 12.24 15.11
C SER A 202 -0.25 10.77 14.90
N GLN A 203 -0.08 9.93 15.93
CA GLN A 203 -0.59 8.55 15.92
C GLN A 203 -2.11 8.52 15.78
N GLN A 204 -2.82 9.36 16.56
CA GLN A 204 -4.27 9.49 16.47
C GLN A 204 -4.70 9.94 15.08
N TYR A 205 -4.02 10.94 14.51
CA TYR A 205 -4.30 11.43 13.16
C TYR A 205 -4.21 10.31 12.11
N LEU A 206 -3.15 9.50 12.14
CA LEU A 206 -3.00 8.36 11.22
C LEU A 206 -4.11 7.31 11.41
N LEU A 207 -4.44 6.97 12.66
CA LEU A 207 -5.47 5.98 12.98
C LEU A 207 -6.88 6.45 12.57
N GLN A 208 -7.15 7.75 12.60
CA GLN A 208 -8.46 8.31 12.29
C GLN A 208 -8.68 8.57 10.80
N ASN A 209 -7.62 8.70 10.01
CA ASN A 209 -7.73 9.16 8.62
C ASN A 209 -7.15 8.17 7.59
N TYR A 210 -6.26 7.25 8.01
CA TYR A 210 -5.52 6.38 7.07
C TYR A 210 -5.29 4.95 7.59
N PHE A 211 -6.09 4.47 8.54
CA PHE A 211 -5.94 3.11 9.07
C PHE A 211 -6.38 2.06 8.05
N TYR A 212 -7.60 2.19 7.50
CA TYR A 212 -8.09 1.27 6.49
C TYR A 212 -7.33 1.43 5.17
N GLN A 213 -7.05 2.67 4.76
CA GLN A 213 -6.27 2.93 3.54
C GLN A 213 -4.87 2.34 3.64
N ALA A 214 -4.18 2.44 4.79
CA ALA A 214 -2.86 1.87 4.97
C ALA A 214 -2.84 0.33 4.89
N LEU A 215 -3.76 -0.35 5.60
CA LEU A 215 -3.87 -1.81 5.50
C LEU A 215 -3.93 -2.27 4.06
N ALA A 216 -4.73 -1.52 3.34
CA ALA A 216 -5.15 -1.95 2.08
C ALA A 216 -4.09 -1.48 1.03
N SER A 217 -3.27 -0.44 1.30
CA SER A 217 -1.98 -0.14 0.63
C SER A 217 -0.90 -1.20 0.88
N GLY A 218 -1.22 -2.28 1.61
CA GLY A 218 -0.28 -3.31 2.01
C GLY A 218 0.71 -2.86 3.08
N VAL A 219 0.41 -1.80 3.83
CA VAL A 219 1.19 -1.45 5.03
C VAL A 219 1.01 -2.56 6.06
N PRO A 220 2.09 -3.08 6.67
CA PRO A 220 2.01 -4.07 7.75
C PRO A 220 1.61 -3.39 9.08
N VAL A 221 0.40 -2.83 9.12
CA VAL A 221 -0.12 -2.01 10.23
C VAL A 221 -0.03 -2.74 11.57
N ARG A 222 -0.40 -4.02 11.62
CA ARG A 222 -0.32 -4.85 12.83
C ARG A 222 1.09 -4.85 13.44
N TYR A 223 2.11 -4.97 12.60
CA TYR A 223 3.51 -4.94 13.04
C TYR A 223 3.85 -3.59 13.67
N TRP A 224 3.50 -2.48 13.01
CA TRP A 224 3.80 -1.13 13.52
C TRP A 224 3.04 -0.81 14.81
N LEU A 225 1.80 -1.28 14.95
CA LEU A 225 1.05 -1.17 16.21
C LEU A 225 1.72 -1.99 17.33
N GLY A 226 2.14 -3.22 17.05
CA GLY A 226 2.87 -4.05 18.01
C GLY A 226 4.17 -3.39 18.46
N ALA A 227 4.96 -2.89 17.51
CA ALA A 227 6.19 -2.17 17.81
C ALA A 227 5.96 -0.91 18.66
N ALA A 228 4.82 -0.23 18.50
CA ALA A 228 4.44 0.90 19.35
C ALA A 228 4.06 0.45 20.77
N LEU A 229 3.32 -0.66 20.91
CA LEU A 229 2.93 -1.23 22.21
C LEU A 229 4.14 -1.72 23.00
N ASP A 230 5.10 -2.38 22.32
CA ASP A 230 6.31 -2.92 22.94
C ASP A 230 7.28 -1.84 23.43
N ARG A 231 7.24 -0.65 22.83
CA ARG A 231 8.00 0.53 23.29
C ARG A 231 7.34 1.26 24.47
N GLY A 232 6.06 0.99 24.71
CA GLY A 232 5.32 1.58 25.82
C GLY A 232 5.79 1.01 27.18
N PRO A 233 5.57 1.73 28.29
CA PRO A 233 5.82 1.18 29.61
C PRO A 233 4.94 -0.07 29.83
N VAL A 234 5.48 -1.09 30.51
CA VAL A 234 4.86 -2.42 30.72
C VAL A 234 3.44 -2.34 31.32
N GLY A 235 3.15 -1.31 32.13
CA GLY A 235 1.81 -1.04 32.69
C GLY A 235 0.89 -0.16 31.84
N GLY A 236 1.42 0.44 30.76
CA GLY A 236 0.72 1.35 29.86
C GLY A 236 0.18 0.72 28.58
N SER A 237 0.54 -0.54 28.29
CA SER A 237 0.12 -1.23 27.05
C SER A 237 -1.39 -1.27 26.89
N ARG A 238 -2.15 -1.63 27.94
CA ARG A 238 -3.62 -1.61 27.89
C ARG A 238 -4.22 -0.22 27.65
N THR A 239 -3.62 0.81 28.25
CA THR A 239 -4.03 2.21 28.02
C THR A 239 -3.77 2.61 26.56
N LEU A 240 -2.62 2.23 26.01
CA LEU A 240 -2.25 2.51 24.63
C LEU A 240 -3.11 1.72 23.63
N SER A 241 -3.42 0.46 23.90
CA SER A 241 -4.37 -0.32 23.10
C SER A 241 -5.76 0.31 23.12
N ASN A 242 -6.26 0.74 24.28
CA ASN A 242 -7.54 1.45 24.38
C ASN A 242 -7.53 2.76 23.58
N PHE A 243 -6.42 3.52 23.63
CA PHE A 243 -6.24 4.71 22.81
C PHE A 243 -6.31 4.38 21.31
N PHE A 244 -5.64 3.32 20.85
CA PHE A 244 -5.71 2.89 19.45
C PHE A 244 -7.13 2.48 19.04
N VAL A 245 -7.82 1.69 19.86
CA VAL A 245 -9.22 1.32 19.60
C VAL A 245 -10.12 2.55 19.52
N GLN A 246 -9.97 3.50 20.45
CA GLN A 246 -10.73 4.75 20.44
C GLN A 246 -10.45 5.60 19.20
N ALA A 247 -9.19 5.68 18.77
CA ALA A 247 -8.82 6.42 17.57
C ALA A 247 -9.42 5.77 16.31
N VAL A 248 -9.30 4.44 16.14
CA VAL A 248 -9.87 3.73 14.99
C VAL A 248 -11.40 3.80 14.98
N THR A 249 -12.05 3.69 16.15
CA THR A 249 -13.52 3.84 16.27
C THR A 249 -14.00 5.29 16.23
N GLY A 250 -13.08 6.25 16.10
CA GLY A 250 -13.36 7.64 15.74
C GLY A 250 -12.91 7.97 14.30
N SER A 251 -12.64 6.95 13.48
CA SER A 251 -12.16 7.14 12.11
C SER A 251 -13.24 7.72 11.19
N ARG A 252 -12.77 8.52 10.24
CA ARG A 252 -13.55 9.12 9.14
C ARG A 252 -13.55 8.27 7.87
N GLU A 253 -12.84 7.15 7.91
CA GLU A 253 -12.73 6.25 6.77
C GLU A 253 -14.00 5.41 6.58
N GLU A 254 -14.19 4.94 5.35
CA GLU A 254 -15.21 3.97 4.99
C GLU A 254 -14.54 2.67 4.56
N VAL A 255 -15.10 1.55 5.02
CA VAL A 255 -14.81 0.23 4.47
C VAL A 255 -15.58 0.11 3.16
N VAL A 256 -14.85 -0.02 2.07
CA VAL A 256 -15.40 -0.12 0.71
C VAL A 256 -16.30 -1.34 0.62
N LEU A 257 -17.50 -1.14 0.06
CA LEU A 257 -18.42 -2.21 -0.33
C LEU A 257 -18.36 -2.43 -1.83
N ASN A 258 -18.47 -1.35 -2.60
CA ASN A 258 -18.38 -1.37 -4.05
C ASN A 258 -17.74 -0.04 -4.52
N PRO A 259 -16.51 -0.06 -5.07
CA PRO A 259 -15.82 1.16 -5.50
C PRO A 259 -16.49 1.83 -6.71
N ILE A 260 -17.02 1.04 -7.66
CA ILE A 260 -17.67 1.54 -8.89
C ILE A 260 -18.95 2.32 -8.54
N ALA A 261 -19.72 1.81 -7.56
CA ALA A 261 -20.93 2.46 -7.08
C ALA A 261 -20.65 3.56 -6.03
N GLY A 262 -19.40 3.76 -5.61
CA GLY A 262 -19.05 4.68 -4.52
C GLY A 262 -19.66 4.28 -3.18
N GLU A 263 -19.89 2.99 -2.97
CA GLU A 263 -20.55 2.46 -1.78
C GLU A 263 -19.51 1.98 -0.76
N GLY A 264 -19.76 2.35 0.50
CA GLY A 264 -19.00 1.89 1.64
C GLY A 264 -19.79 2.07 2.92
N ARG A 265 -19.25 1.49 3.99
CA ARG A 265 -19.78 1.67 5.34
C ARG A 265 -18.75 2.37 6.20
N ASN A 266 -19.18 3.33 7.00
CA ASN A 266 -18.28 3.98 7.94
C ASN A 266 -17.52 2.94 8.78
N LEU A 267 -16.20 3.12 8.93
CA LEU A 267 -15.35 2.14 9.60
C LEU A 267 -15.80 1.87 11.04
N THR A 268 -16.27 2.90 11.74
CA THR A 268 -16.80 2.77 13.10
C THR A 268 -18.03 1.85 13.12
N GLU A 269 -18.94 2.03 12.18
CA GLU A 269 -20.14 1.19 12.06
C GLU A 269 -19.80 -0.24 11.67
N PHE A 270 -18.85 -0.41 10.75
CA PHE A 270 -18.33 -1.72 10.35
C PHE A 270 -17.77 -2.49 11.56
N VAL A 271 -16.90 -1.86 12.35
CA VAL A 271 -16.30 -2.48 13.53
C VAL A 271 -17.35 -2.77 14.61
N ARG A 272 -18.28 -1.83 14.86
CA ARG A 272 -19.36 -2.03 15.85
C ARG A 272 -20.31 -3.15 15.43
N GLY A 273 -20.62 -3.26 14.14
CA GLY A 273 -21.46 -4.33 13.59
C GLY A 273 -20.88 -5.71 13.90
N TYR A 274 -19.59 -5.89 13.63
CA TYR A 274 -18.87 -7.13 13.94
C TYR A 274 -18.95 -7.47 15.44
N PHE A 275 -18.58 -6.54 16.32
CA PHE A 275 -18.54 -6.82 17.76
C PHE A 275 -19.92 -7.01 18.40
N ARG A 276 -21.01 -6.47 17.82
CA ARG A 276 -22.38 -6.74 18.29
C ARG A 276 -22.85 -8.16 17.96
N GLY A 277 -22.39 -8.71 16.83
CA GLY A 277 -22.72 -10.06 16.40
C GLY A 277 -21.88 -11.16 17.06
N LEU A 278 -20.80 -10.80 17.77
CA LEU A 278 -19.88 -11.74 18.38
C LEU A 278 -20.54 -12.44 19.59
N THR A 279 -20.68 -13.77 19.52
CA THR A 279 -21.13 -14.57 20.65
C THR A 279 -19.94 -15.04 21.50
N ALA A 280 -20.12 -15.18 22.81
CA ALA A 280 -19.02 -15.44 23.76
C ALA A 280 -18.27 -16.77 23.53
N ASN A 281 -18.85 -17.71 22.79
CA ASN A 281 -18.31 -19.06 22.57
C ASN A 281 -17.85 -19.29 21.12
N GLU A 282 -17.88 -18.28 20.26
CA GLU A 282 -17.51 -18.43 18.86
C GLU A 282 -16.03 -18.13 18.63
N LEU A 283 -15.36 -18.98 17.84
CA LEU A 283 -13.98 -18.73 17.44
C LEU A 283 -13.92 -17.45 16.59
N PRO A 284 -13.00 -16.50 16.88
CA PRO A 284 -12.93 -15.22 16.18
C PRO A 284 -12.89 -15.35 14.66
N ALA A 285 -12.14 -16.31 14.12
CA ALA A 285 -12.06 -16.54 12.67
C ALA A 285 -13.42 -16.93 12.06
N ILE A 286 -14.22 -17.75 12.76
CA ILE A 286 -15.55 -18.15 12.28
C ILE A 286 -16.51 -16.96 12.32
N ALA A 287 -16.48 -16.17 13.40
CA ALA A 287 -17.30 -14.98 13.52
C ALA A 287 -16.95 -13.93 12.44
N GLN A 288 -15.66 -13.77 12.13
CA GLN A 288 -15.17 -12.88 11.07
C GLN A 288 -15.74 -13.31 9.71
N GLU A 289 -15.59 -14.58 9.32
CA GLU A 289 -16.11 -15.03 8.02
C GLU A 289 -17.63 -14.91 7.92
N LYS A 290 -18.38 -15.24 8.98
CA LYS A 290 -19.83 -15.05 8.99
C LYS A 290 -20.21 -13.58 8.80
N TYR A 291 -19.53 -12.68 9.50
CA TYR A 291 -19.78 -11.25 9.38
C TYR A 291 -19.44 -10.74 7.97
N LEU A 292 -18.28 -11.12 7.42
CA LEU A 292 -17.86 -10.70 6.08
C LEU A 292 -18.77 -11.27 4.98
N ASN A 293 -19.27 -12.49 5.13
CA ASN A 293 -20.28 -13.07 4.23
C ASN A 293 -21.60 -12.30 4.25
N SER A 294 -21.97 -11.71 5.40
CA SER A 294 -23.15 -10.86 5.51
C SER A 294 -22.91 -9.42 5.03
N PHE A 295 -21.67 -8.94 5.13
CA PHE A 295 -21.29 -7.58 4.75
C PHE A 295 -21.09 -7.47 3.24
N TYR A 296 -20.36 -8.41 2.64
CA TYR A 296 -20.19 -8.55 1.19
C TYR A 296 -21.11 -9.65 0.66
N ALA A 297 -22.27 -9.24 0.14
CA ALA A 297 -23.23 -10.16 -0.48
C ALA A 297 -22.68 -10.78 -1.77
N ASP A 298 -21.87 -10.01 -2.50
CA ASP A 298 -21.21 -10.44 -3.73
C ASP A 298 -19.91 -11.21 -3.42
N PRO A 299 -19.75 -12.46 -3.92
CA PRO A 299 -18.51 -13.21 -3.78
C PRO A 299 -17.27 -12.53 -4.36
N GLU A 300 -17.38 -11.82 -5.49
CA GLU A 300 -16.23 -11.18 -6.15
C GLU A 300 -15.72 -10.00 -5.31
N LEU A 301 -16.63 -9.15 -4.82
CA LEU A 301 -16.29 -8.06 -3.90
C LEU A 301 -15.69 -8.59 -2.59
N ARG A 302 -16.19 -9.73 -2.10
CA ARG A 302 -15.64 -10.39 -0.91
C ARG A 302 -14.23 -10.93 -1.14
N GLU A 303 -13.94 -11.46 -2.32
CA GLU A 303 -12.60 -11.93 -2.68
C GLU A 303 -11.61 -10.76 -2.76
N ALA A 304 -12.01 -9.68 -3.43
CA ALA A 304 -11.18 -8.48 -3.59
C ALA A 304 -10.90 -7.74 -2.27
N PHE A 305 -11.94 -7.49 -1.46
CA PHE A 305 -11.84 -6.59 -0.29
C PHE A 305 -11.83 -7.32 1.06
N GLY A 306 -12.25 -8.60 1.07
CA GLY A 306 -12.30 -9.43 2.27
C GLY A 306 -10.96 -9.56 2.99
N PRO A 307 -9.81 -9.78 2.32
CA PRO A 307 -8.51 -9.89 2.99
C PRO A 307 -8.17 -8.70 3.89
N TRP A 308 -8.37 -7.46 3.43
CA TRP A 308 -8.09 -6.27 4.25
C TRP A 308 -9.10 -6.12 5.39
N ALA A 309 -10.37 -6.42 5.13
CA ALA A 309 -11.41 -6.42 6.15
C ALA A 309 -11.13 -7.46 7.26
N ARG A 310 -10.61 -8.65 6.91
CA ARG A 310 -10.16 -9.66 7.88
C ARG A 310 -8.99 -9.15 8.71
N GLU A 311 -7.98 -8.57 8.08
CA GLU A 311 -6.82 -8.04 8.81
C GLU A 311 -7.24 -6.91 9.74
N LEU A 312 -8.13 -6.03 9.28
CA LEU A 312 -8.72 -4.98 10.11
C LEU A 312 -9.40 -5.56 11.35
N LEU A 313 -10.31 -6.51 11.19
CA LEU A 313 -11.02 -7.13 12.31
C LEU A 313 -10.08 -7.89 13.24
N THR A 314 -9.04 -8.53 12.69
CA THR A 314 -8.01 -9.22 13.47
C THR A 314 -7.24 -8.24 14.35
N ILE A 315 -6.77 -7.12 13.79
CA ILE A 315 -6.13 -6.06 14.57
C ILE A 315 -7.06 -5.54 15.66
N MET A 316 -8.34 -5.30 15.35
CA MET A 316 -9.31 -4.80 16.33
C MET A 316 -9.56 -5.78 17.48
N VAL A 317 -9.65 -7.08 17.21
CA VAL A 317 -9.77 -8.12 18.24
C VAL A 317 -8.52 -8.13 19.12
N LEU A 318 -7.33 -8.18 18.50
CA LEU A 318 -6.07 -8.21 19.24
C LEU A 318 -5.85 -6.96 20.08
N LEU A 319 -6.22 -5.77 19.60
CA LEU A 319 -6.14 -4.53 20.38
C LEU A 319 -7.10 -4.56 21.57
N LYS A 320 -8.33 -5.04 21.39
CA LYS A 320 -9.33 -5.13 22.47
C LYS A 320 -8.86 -6.06 23.59
N ASP A 321 -8.19 -7.15 23.23
CA ASP A 321 -7.68 -8.15 24.17
C ASP A 321 -6.30 -7.78 24.74
N GLY A 322 -5.69 -6.68 24.28
CA GLY A 322 -4.33 -6.27 24.67
C GLY A 322 -3.25 -7.25 24.21
N ALA A 323 -3.50 -7.95 23.11
CA ALA A 323 -2.75 -9.13 22.66
C ALA A 323 -2.01 -8.95 21.32
N ILE A 324 -1.95 -7.74 20.74
CA ILE A 324 -1.05 -7.49 19.59
C ILE A 324 0.39 -7.71 20.06
N LYS A 325 1.04 -8.72 19.47
CA LYS A 325 2.46 -9.01 19.60
C LYS A 325 3.04 -9.24 18.20
N ILE A 326 4.30 -8.84 18.01
CA ILE A 326 5.06 -9.06 16.77
C ILE A 326 5.37 -10.55 16.60
#